data_AF-A0A956FSL7-F1
#
_entry.id   AF-A0A956FSL7-F1
#
_cell.length_a   1.000
_cell.length_b   1.000
_cell.length_c   1.000
_cell.angle_alpha   90.00
_cell.angle_beta   90.00
_cell.angle_gamma   90.00
#
_symmetry.space_group_name_H-M   'P 1'
#
loop_
_entity.id
_entity.type
_entity.pdbx_description
1 polymer ?
#
loop_
_entity_poly.entity_id
_entity_poly.type
_entity_poly.pdbx_seq_one_letter_code
_entity_poly.pdbx_strand_id
1 'polypeptide(L)' 'MSLEWHRVASTEDVPEGRVRTVTAGTRSIALTHYKGEFGALDNRCPHQGGPLGE' A
#
# COMPACT_ATOMS: atom_id res chain seq x y z
N MET A 1 7.74 -22.30 1.99
CA MET A 1 7.61 -20.83 2.05
C MET A 1 6.40 -20.52 2.93
N SER A 2 6.61 -19.95 4.11
CA SER A 2 5.51 -19.50 4.97
C SER A 2 5.06 -18.11 4.56
N LEU A 3 3.76 -17.88 4.53
CA LEU A 3 3.20 -16.53 4.43
C LEU A 3 3.34 -15.84 5.79
N GLU A 4 3.95 -14.65 5.80
CA GLU A 4 4.01 -13.78 6.96
C GLU A 4 3.05 -12.61 6.75
N TRP A 5 2.16 -12.38 7.71
CA TRP A 5 1.16 -11.32 7.65
C TRP A 5 1.60 -10.14 8.52
N HIS A 6 1.64 -8.94 7.94
CA HIS A 6 1.95 -7.71 8.66
C HIS A 6 0.72 -6.82 8.75
N ARG A 7 0.41 -6.32 9.95
CA ARG A 7 -0.58 -5.25 10.11
C ARG A 7 0.05 -3.92 9.71
N VAL A 8 -0.54 -3.25 8.71
CA VAL A 8 0.04 -2.03 8.14
C VAL A 8 -0.86 -0.79 8.26
N ALA A 9 -2.17 -0.97 8.42
CA ALA A 9 -3.17 0.09 8.51
C ALA A 9 -4.49 -0.45 9.08
N SER A 10 -5.35 0.43 9.55
CA SER A 10 -6.80 0.22 9.68
C SER A 10 -7.52 0.67 8.40
N THR A 11 -8.79 0.29 8.25
CA THR A 11 -9.62 0.75 7.13
C THR A 11 -9.87 2.26 7.16
N GLU A 12 -9.78 2.88 8.34
CA GLU A 12 -9.95 4.33 8.53
C GLU A 12 -8.69 5.11 8.10
N ASP A 13 -7.52 4.48 8.12
CA ASP A 13 -6.26 5.09 7.68
C ASP A 13 -6.18 5.28 6.16
N VAL A 14 -6.99 4.51 5.40
CA VAL A 14 -7.10 4.58 3.93
C VAL A 14 -8.58 4.66 3.52
N PRO A 15 -9.18 5.86 3.60
CA PRO A 15 -10.54 6.07 3.13
C PRO A 15 -10.72 5.70 1.65
N GLU A 16 -11.96 5.43 1.24
CA GLU A 16 -12.31 5.19 -0.17
C GLU A 16 -11.78 6.30 -1.09
N GLY A 17 -11.22 5.92 -2.23
CA GLY A 17 -10.60 6.83 -3.21
C GLY A 17 -9.23 7.36 -2.81
N ARG A 18 -8.60 6.82 -1.76
CA ARG A 18 -7.25 7.23 -1.31
C ARG A 18 -6.21 6.15 -1.56
N VAL A 19 -4.97 6.62 -1.67
CA VAL A 19 -3.76 5.82 -1.59
C VAL A 19 -2.97 6.24 -0.35
N ARG A 20 -2.24 5.30 0.24
CA ARG A 20 -1.34 5.53 1.37
C ARG A 20 -0.08 4.71 1.23
N THR A 21 1.07 5.34 1.49
CA THR A 21 2.31 4.61 1.71
C THR A 21 2.28 3.88 3.05
N VAL A 22 2.50 2.57 3.04
CA VAL A 22 2.62 1.71 4.24
C VAL A 22 3.88 0.83 4.16
N THR A 23 4.27 0.25 5.30
CA THR A 23 5.48 -0.61 5.37
C THR A 23 5.12 -2.00 5.89
N ALA A 24 5.45 -3.04 5.12
CA ALA A 24 5.34 -4.44 5.52
C ALA A 24 6.74 -5.07 5.53
N GLY A 25 7.26 -5.39 6.72
CA GLY A 25 8.66 -5.79 6.90
C GLY A 25 9.60 -4.69 6.39
N THR A 26 10.39 -4.98 5.35
CA THR A 26 11.31 -4.03 4.71
C THR A 26 10.79 -3.43 3.40
N ARG A 27 9.53 -3.71 3.03
CA ARG A 27 8.93 -3.25 1.75
C ARG A 27 8.03 -2.05 1.98
N SER A 28 8.23 -1.01 1.17
CA SER A 28 7.29 0.11 1.07
C SER A 28 6.22 -0.23 0.02
N ILE A 29 4.96 -0.06 0.39
CA ILE A 29 3.80 -0.45 -0.41
C ILE A 29 2.87 0.75 -0.58
N ALA A 30 2.36 0.95 -1.80
CA ALA A 30 1.25 1.84 -2.05
C ALA A 30 -0.06 1.06 -1.87
N LEU A 31 -0.74 1.31 -0.74
CA LEU A 31 -2.02 0.71 -0.38
C LEU A 31 -3.15 1.60 -0.91
N THR A 32 -4.00 1.08 -1.79
CA THR A 32 -5.14 1.79 -2.38
C THR A 32 -6.46 1.28 -1.81
N HIS A 33 -7.47 2.14 -1.76
CA HIS A 33 -8.85 1.77 -1.49
C HIS A 33 -9.74 2.31 -2.61
N TYR A 34 -10.33 1.41 -3.40
CA TYR A 34 -11.14 1.77 -4.55
C TYR A 34 -12.30 0.80 -4.72
N LYS A 35 -13.51 1.35 -4.81
CA LYS A 35 -14.78 0.63 -4.91
C LYS A 35 -14.98 -0.41 -3.79
N GLY A 36 -14.57 -0.07 -2.58
CA GLY A 36 -14.68 -0.96 -1.41
C GLY A 36 -13.64 -2.09 -1.37
N GLU A 37 -12.69 -2.11 -2.31
CA GLU A 37 -11.61 -3.10 -2.36
C GLU A 37 -10.26 -2.45 -2.05
N PHE A 38 -9.39 -3.20 -1.38
CA PHE A 38 -8.02 -2.78 -1.10
C PHE A 38 -7.05 -3.40 -2.10
N GLY A 39 -6.20 -2.57 -2.70
CA GLY A 39 -5.11 -2.99 -3.58
C GLY A 39 -3.75 -2.68 -2.97
N ALA A 40 -2.72 -3.46 -3.30
CA ALA A 40 -1.36 -3.25 -2.83
C ALA A 40 -0.37 -3.35 -3.99
N LEU A 41 0.47 -2.33 -4.13
CA LEU A 41 1.47 -2.20 -5.18
C LEU A 41 2.84 -1.96 -4.53
N ASP A 42 3.93 -2.32 -5.20
CA ASP A 42 5.24 -1.78 -4.81
C ASP A 42 5.18 -0.25 -4.83
N ASN A 43 5.68 0.43 -3.78
CA ASN A 43 5.64 1.89 -3.72
C ASN A 43 6.67 2.56 -4.64
N ARG A 44 7.29 1.85 -5.58
CA ARG A 44 8.26 2.41 -6.51
C ARG A 44 7.66 2.53 -7.91
N CYS A 45 7.58 3.75 -8.42
CA CYS A 45 7.22 3.99 -9.81
C CYS A 45 8.27 3.36 -10.75
N PRO A 46 7.88 2.52 -11.72
CA PRO A 46 8.82 1.88 -12.63
C PRO A 46 9.52 2.87 -13.59
N HIS A 47 8.97 4.08 -13.75
CA HIS A 47 9.52 5.11 -14.62
C HIS A 47 10.64 5.92 -13.94
N GLN A 48 10.31 6.64 -12.87
CA GLN A 48 11.23 7.60 -12.22
C GLN A 48 11.67 7.15 -10.81
N GLY A 49 11.13 6.04 -10.30
CA GLY A 49 11.49 5.51 -8.97
C GLY A 49 10.87 6.23 -7.78
N GLY A 50 10.09 7.30 -8.00
CA GLY A 50 9.38 8.01 -6.93
C GLY A 50 8.25 7.19 -6.29
N PRO A 51 7.75 7.62 -5.12
CA PRO A 51 6.66 6.95 -4.41
C PRO A 51 5.35 6.98 -5.21
N LEU A 52 4.59 5.89 -5.19
CA LEU A 52 3.25 5.82 -5.78
C LEU A 52 2.14 6.22 -4.80
N GLY A 53 2.42 6.16 -3.50
CA GLY A 53 1.47 6.46 -2.43
C GLY A 53 1.52 7.88 -1.88
N GLU A 54 1.98 8.85 -2.69
CA GLU A 54 1.87 10.30 -2.44
C GLU A 54 0.67 10.91 -3.20
#